data_AF-A0A7W0ST24-F1
#
_entry.id   AF-A0A7W0ST24-F1
#
_cell.length_a   1.000
_cell.length_b   1.000
_cell.length_c   1.000
_cell.angle_alpha   90.00
_cell.angle_beta   90.00
_cell.angle_gamma   90.00
#
_symmetry.space_group_name_H-M   'P 1'
#
loop_
_entity.id
_entity.type
_entity.pdbx_description
1 polymer ?
#
loop_
_entity_poly.entity_id
_entity_poly.type
_entity_poly.pdbx_seq_one_letter_code
_entity_poly.pdbx_strand_id
1 'polypeptide(L)'
;IHPWPPIELVGQLVSHVALGRRGLIESDEQGDMFERETDRFELDAWAKLELTAWMSVDQSAILAAPLANVSEAQLEACHDALIVASTIGWATYIVALATLPISTDGGPEGAVLDWAPGPWTPVRSSVKAIRVRSDEHLATERERWELLAWRSTLFQDDESINIDQQALEETIAELAGQSLVETNGQDFIAARGKPFGALPADDLAQIAHEAELRLKTLNWVCGFGETPVSAPLFLED
;
A
#
# COMPACT_ATOMS: atom_id res chain seq x y z
N ILE A 1 -12.00 -7.45 15.37
CA ILE A 1 -11.82 -6.70 14.11
C ILE A 1 -13.19 -6.19 13.68
N HIS A 2 -13.31 -4.90 13.37
CA HIS A 2 -14.57 -4.28 12.94
C HIS A 2 -14.31 -3.48 11.66
N PRO A 3 -14.34 -4.14 10.49
CA PRO A 3 -13.92 -3.49 9.27
C PRO A 3 -14.83 -2.32 8.91
N TRP A 4 -14.25 -1.33 8.23
CA TRP A 4 -15.00 -0.18 7.74
C TRP A 4 -16.15 -0.60 6.82
N PRO A 5 -17.23 0.20 6.74
CA PRO A 5 -18.32 -0.06 5.80
C PRO A 5 -17.80 -0.21 4.36
N PRO A 6 -18.39 -1.07 3.52
CA PRO A 6 -17.93 -1.30 2.16
C PRO A 6 -17.77 -0.02 1.31
N ILE A 7 -18.63 0.97 1.51
CA ILE A 7 -18.54 2.26 0.82
C ILE A 7 -17.24 3.01 1.16
N GLU A 8 -16.77 2.94 2.41
CA GLU A 8 -15.54 3.60 2.84
C GLU A 8 -14.32 2.90 2.25
N LEU A 9 -14.31 1.56 2.23
CA LEU A 9 -13.25 0.77 1.60
C LEU A 9 -13.13 1.06 0.10
N VAL A 10 -14.26 1.09 -0.61
CA VAL A 10 -14.26 1.46 -2.04
C VAL A 10 -13.86 2.91 -2.23
N GLY A 11 -14.41 3.83 -1.46
CA GLY A 11 -14.10 5.25 -1.55
C GLY A 11 -12.61 5.54 -1.41
N GLN A 12 -11.98 4.99 -0.37
CA GLN A 12 -10.55 5.12 -0.11
C GLN A 12 -9.70 4.40 -1.17
N LEU A 13 -10.06 3.18 -1.58
CA LEU A 13 -9.34 2.49 -2.65
C LEU A 13 -9.33 3.33 -3.93
N VAL A 14 -10.49 3.85 -4.33
CA VAL A 14 -10.63 4.62 -5.57
C VAL A 14 -9.94 5.99 -5.47
N SER A 15 -9.97 6.66 -4.32
CA SER A 15 -9.23 7.90 -4.12
C SER A 15 -7.71 7.69 -4.25
N HIS A 16 -7.20 6.61 -3.67
CA HIS A 16 -5.79 6.24 -3.80
C HIS A 16 -5.42 5.81 -5.23
N VAL A 17 -6.30 5.09 -5.94
CA VAL A 17 -6.09 4.79 -7.37
C VAL A 17 -6.10 6.06 -8.23
N ALA A 18 -6.93 7.05 -7.91
CA ALA A 18 -6.92 8.33 -8.62
C ALA A 18 -5.56 9.04 -8.50
N LEU A 19 -4.94 9.02 -7.31
CA LEU A 19 -3.57 9.54 -7.13
C LEU A 19 -2.54 8.73 -7.91
N GLY A 20 -2.64 7.40 -7.88
CA GLY A 20 -1.79 6.53 -8.69
C GLY A 20 -1.86 6.87 -10.18
N ARG A 21 -3.07 7.07 -10.72
CA ARG A 21 -3.27 7.52 -12.12
C ARG A 21 -2.65 8.89 -12.37
N ARG A 22 -2.74 9.82 -11.41
CA ARG A 22 -2.09 11.13 -11.53
C ARG A 22 -0.57 11.00 -11.65
N GLY A 23 0.04 10.11 -10.88
CA GLY A 23 1.46 9.78 -10.98
C GLY A 23 1.81 9.19 -12.36
N LEU A 24 1.02 8.23 -12.85
CA LEU A 24 1.23 7.65 -14.19
C LEU A 24 1.13 8.68 -15.32
N ILE A 25 0.15 9.59 -15.25
CA ILE A 25 0.02 10.70 -16.21
C ILE A 25 1.25 11.60 -16.16
N GLU A 26 1.83 11.85 -14.97
CA GLU A 26 3.00 12.70 -14.81
C GLU A 26 4.28 12.04 -15.34
N SER A 27 4.39 10.72 -15.19
CA SER A 27 5.55 9.92 -15.63
C SER A 27 5.50 9.48 -17.10
N ASP A 28 4.41 9.73 -17.82
CA ASP A 28 4.31 9.41 -19.25
C ASP A 28 5.13 10.37 -20.12
N GLU A 29 6.41 10.06 -20.30
CA GLU A 29 7.33 10.84 -21.14
C GLU A 29 7.03 10.74 -22.65
N GLN A 30 6.23 9.76 -23.08
CA GLN A 30 5.96 9.50 -24.50
C GLN A 30 4.64 10.10 -24.98
N GLY A 31 3.71 10.34 -24.07
CA GLY A 31 2.40 10.93 -24.36
C GLY A 31 2.45 12.41 -24.78
N ASP A 32 1.47 12.81 -25.58
CA ASP A 32 1.28 14.21 -25.96
C ASP A 32 0.89 15.05 -24.75
N MET A 33 1.52 16.22 -24.60
CA MET A 33 1.31 17.11 -23.44
C MET A 33 -0.15 17.58 -23.31
N PHE A 34 -0.84 17.82 -24.41
CA PHE A 34 -2.23 18.25 -24.41
C PHE A 34 -3.17 17.10 -24.02
N GLU A 35 -2.90 15.89 -24.50
CA GLU A 35 -3.65 14.68 -24.09
C GLU A 35 -3.48 14.42 -22.60
N ARG A 36 -2.24 14.43 -22.10
CA ARG A 36 -1.95 14.25 -20.67
C ARG A 36 -2.61 15.33 -19.79
N GLU A 37 -2.64 16.58 -20.24
CA GLU A 37 -3.29 17.67 -19.49
C GLU A 37 -4.81 17.51 -19.50
N THR A 38 -5.36 16.99 -20.61
CA THR A 38 -6.78 16.63 -20.71
C THR A 38 -7.12 15.50 -19.73
N ASP A 39 -6.36 14.41 -19.73
CA ASP A 39 -6.56 13.29 -18.80
C ASP A 39 -6.48 13.74 -17.34
N ARG A 40 -5.49 14.58 -17.01
CA ARG A 40 -5.36 15.17 -15.68
C ARG A 40 -6.59 16.03 -15.33
N PHE A 41 -7.08 16.84 -16.27
CA PHE A 41 -8.27 17.67 -16.07
C PHE A 41 -9.52 16.83 -15.81
N GLU A 42 -9.74 15.79 -16.61
CA GLU A 42 -10.88 14.90 -16.43
C GLU A 42 -10.83 14.17 -15.08
N LEU A 43 -9.64 13.70 -14.68
CA LEU A 43 -9.41 13.04 -13.40
C LEU A 43 -9.73 13.95 -12.21
N ASP A 44 -9.21 15.17 -12.21
CA ASP A 44 -9.47 16.17 -11.16
C ASP A 44 -10.97 16.56 -11.08
N ALA A 45 -11.58 16.83 -12.24
CA ALA A 45 -13.00 17.20 -12.31
C ALA A 45 -13.91 16.08 -11.79
N TRP A 46 -13.62 14.83 -12.16
CA TRP A 46 -14.34 13.67 -11.67
C TRP A 46 -14.11 13.43 -10.17
N ALA A 47 -12.87 13.53 -9.69
CA ALA A 47 -12.56 13.34 -8.27
C ALA A 47 -13.25 14.38 -7.37
N LYS A 48 -13.36 15.63 -7.82
CA LYS A 48 -14.12 16.68 -7.13
C LYS A 48 -15.62 16.41 -7.06
N LEU A 49 -16.16 15.60 -7.97
CA LEU A 49 -17.57 15.22 -7.95
C LEU A 49 -17.81 13.97 -7.10
N GLU A 50 -16.98 12.95 -7.28
CA GLU A 50 -17.24 11.60 -6.76
C GLU A 50 -16.46 11.27 -5.49
N LEU A 51 -15.29 11.87 -5.25
CA LEU A 51 -14.31 11.39 -4.27
C LEU A 51 -14.06 12.34 -3.09
N THR A 52 -14.68 13.52 -3.06
CA THR A 52 -14.41 14.56 -2.04
C THR A 52 -14.52 14.07 -0.59
N ALA A 53 -15.40 13.11 -0.32
CA ALA A 53 -15.58 12.56 1.04
C ALA A 53 -14.39 11.70 1.52
N TRP A 54 -13.58 11.17 0.59
CA TRP A 54 -12.49 10.22 0.88
C TRP A 54 -11.11 10.78 0.55
N MET A 55 -11.03 12.04 0.12
CA MET A 55 -9.79 12.70 -0.23
C MET A 55 -9.38 13.70 0.84
N SER A 56 -8.10 13.69 1.20
CA SER A 56 -7.50 14.77 1.96
C SER A 56 -7.33 16.03 1.10
N VAL A 57 -7.05 17.16 1.77
CA VAL A 57 -6.74 18.43 1.10
C VAL A 57 -5.48 18.27 0.23
N ASP A 58 -4.46 17.59 0.73
CA ASP A 58 -3.20 17.39 0.02
C ASP A 58 -3.39 16.50 -1.21
N GLN A 59 -4.17 15.42 -1.09
CA GLN A 59 -4.50 14.56 -2.21
C GLN A 59 -5.26 15.33 -3.30
N SER A 60 -6.21 16.17 -2.89
CA SER A 60 -6.97 17.03 -3.81
C SER A 60 -6.06 18.05 -4.50
N ALA A 61 -5.08 18.60 -3.78
CA ALA A 61 -4.11 19.53 -4.33
C ALA A 61 -3.20 18.86 -5.39
N ILE A 62 -2.79 17.61 -5.17
CA ILE A 62 -1.99 16.82 -6.14
C ILE A 62 -2.76 16.60 -7.44
N LEU A 63 -4.05 16.22 -7.38
CA LEU A 63 -4.86 16.01 -8.60
C LEU A 63 -5.09 17.32 -9.37
N ALA A 64 -5.26 18.43 -8.66
CA ALA A 64 -5.50 19.74 -9.25
C ALA A 64 -4.24 20.42 -9.80
N ALA A 65 -3.04 19.96 -9.42
CA ALA A 65 -1.78 20.54 -9.85
C ALA A 65 -1.59 20.35 -11.37
N PRO A 66 -1.28 21.42 -12.14
CA PRO A 66 -0.97 21.31 -13.56
C PRO A 66 0.14 20.29 -13.83
N LEU A 67 0.20 19.75 -15.04
CA LEU A 67 1.34 18.92 -15.45
C LEU A 67 2.67 19.66 -15.22
N ALA A 68 3.72 18.89 -14.91
CA ALA A 68 5.07 19.34 -14.56
C ALA A 68 5.18 20.18 -13.28
N ASN A 69 4.09 20.41 -12.55
CA ASN A 69 4.07 21.14 -11.29
C ASN A 69 3.89 20.23 -10.06
N VAL A 70 3.86 18.91 -10.25
CA VAL A 70 3.86 17.93 -9.17
C VAL A 70 5.31 17.73 -8.73
N SER A 71 5.60 17.94 -7.44
CA SER A 71 6.94 17.75 -6.91
C SER A 71 7.31 16.27 -6.81
N GLU A 72 8.61 15.97 -6.67
CA GLU A 72 9.10 14.61 -6.47
C GLU A 72 8.44 13.93 -5.25
N ALA A 73 8.31 14.64 -4.13
CA ALA A 73 7.61 14.13 -2.94
C ALA A 73 6.12 13.86 -3.19
N GLN A 74 5.47 14.62 -4.08
CA GLN A 74 4.08 14.37 -4.47
C GLN A 74 3.96 13.18 -5.44
N LEU A 75 4.96 12.96 -6.29
CA LEU A 75 5.06 11.75 -7.12
C LEU A 75 5.26 10.51 -6.26
N GLU A 76 6.12 10.57 -5.25
CA GLU A 76 6.30 9.53 -4.24
C GLU A 76 4.97 9.26 -3.51
N ALA A 77 4.24 10.29 -3.09
CA ALA A 77 2.92 10.13 -2.50
C ALA A 77 1.89 9.46 -3.47
N CYS A 78 2.03 9.66 -4.78
CA CYS A 78 1.20 8.95 -5.78
C CYS A 78 1.58 7.46 -5.86
N HIS A 79 2.86 7.14 -5.73
CA HIS A 79 3.34 5.76 -5.65
C HIS A 79 2.86 5.06 -4.37
N ASP A 80 3.00 5.72 -3.22
CA ASP A 80 2.51 5.24 -1.93
C ASP A 80 1.00 4.98 -1.95
N ALA A 81 0.25 5.86 -2.63
CA ALA A 81 -1.17 5.67 -2.81
C ALA A 81 -1.49 4.36 -3.56
N LEU A 82 -0.67 3.94 -4.53
CA LEU A 82 -0.87 2.64 -5.20
C LEU A 82 -0.62 1.46 -4.26
N ILE A 83 0.36 1.55 -3.35
CA ILE A 83 0.61 0.53 -2.33
C ILE A 83 -0.59 0.43 -1.36
N VAL A 84 -1.12 1.57 -0.92
CA VAL A 84 -2.33 1.61 -0.08
C VAL A 84 -3.52 1.01 -0.84
N ALA A 85 -3.74 1.43 -2.09
CA ALA A 85 -4.83 0.92 -2.93
C ALA A 85 -4.73 -0.59 -3.16
N SER A 86 -3.55 -1.11 -3.49
CA SER A 86 -3.33 -2.54 -3.73
C SER A 86 -3.54 -3.36 -2.45
N THR A 87 -3.20 -2.80 -1.29
CA THR A 87 -3.47 -3.40 0.03
C THR A 87 -4.97 -3.49 0.32
N ILE A 88 -5.72 -2.40 0.13
CA ILE A 88 -7.19 -2.43 0.27
C ILE A 88 -7.79 -3.39 -0.77
N GLY A 89 -7.27 -3.37 -2.00
CA GLY A 89 -7.70 -4.25 -3.09
C GLY A 89 -7.50 -5.73 -2.76
N TRP A 90 -6.37 -6.08 -2.16
CA TRP A 90 -6.15 -7.44 -1.66
C TRP A 90 -7.14 -7.78 -0.55
N ALA A 91 -7.29 -6.91 0.45
CA ALA A 91 -8.20 -7.13 1.57
C ALA A 91 -9.67 -7.28 1.14
N THR A 92 -10.02 -6.78 -0.05
CA THR A 92 -11.38 -6.83 -0.61
C THR A 92 -11.56 -7.81 -1.78
N TYR A 93 -10.59 -8.72 -2.00
CA TYR A 93 -10.56 -9.71 -3.09
C TYR A 93 -10.52 -9.13 -4.52
N ILE A 94 -10.27 -7.83 -4.69
CA ILE A 94 -10.01 -7.23 -6.01
C ILE A 94 -8.67 -7.74 -6.54
N VAL A 95 -7.65 -7.76 -5.69
CA VAL A 95 -6.36 -8.40 -5.98
C VAL A 95 -6.42 -9.86 -5.55
N ALA A 96 -6.46 -10.76 -6.53
CA ALA A 96 -6.64 -12.20 -6.35
C ALA A 96 -5.33 -12.94 -6.00
N LEU A 97 -4.54 -12.38 -5.09
CA LEU A 97 -3.32 -13.02 -4.58
C LEU A 97 -3.58 -13.69 -3.22
N ALA A 98 -2.84 -14.75 -2.91
CA ALA A 98 -2.93 -15.42 -1.62
C ALA A 98 -2.44 -14.50 -0.50
N THR A 99 -1.27 -13.90 -0.69
CA THR A 99 -0.60 -12.95 0.21
C THR A 99 -0.23 -11.67 -0.55
N LEU A 100 0.02 -10.56 0.15
CA LEU A 100 0.50 -9.33 -0.48
C LEU A 100 1.99 -9.46 -0.79
N PRO A 101 2.45 -9.43 -2.07
CA PRO A 101 3.86 -9.60 -2.40
C PRO A 101 4.63 -8.30 -2.15
N ILE A 102 5.89 -8.35 -1.70
CA ILE A 102 6.77 -7.16 -1.78
C ILE A 102 6.79 -6.70 -3.24
N SER A 103 6.63 -5.41 -3.51
CA SER A 103 6.38 -4.92 -4.88
C SER A 103 7.60 -5.14 -5.77
N THR A 104 7.63 -6.29 -6.48
CA THR A 104 8.73 -6.63 -7.39
C THR A 104 8.47 -6.23 -8.84
N ASP A 105 7.19 -6.17 -9.24
CA ASP A 105 6.79 -6.06 -10.65
C ASP A 105 5.49 -5.24 -10.91
N GLY A 106 4.91 -4.60 -9.89
CA GLY A 106 3.70 -3.75 -10.04
C GLY A 106 2.37 -4.48 -10.33
N GLY A 107 2.34 -5.81 -10.25
CA GLY A 107 1.16 -6.62 -10.55
C GLY A 107 -0.08 -6.30 -9.71
N PRO A 108 0.01 -6.23 -8.36
CA PRO A 108 -1.11 -5.84 -7.50
C PRO A 108 -1.66 -4.44 -7.81
N GLU A 109 -0.77 -3.49 -8.08
CA GLU A 109 -1.08 -2.09 -8.41
C GLU A 109 -1.82 -2.02 -9.76
N GLY A 110 -1.37 -2.78 -10.76
CA GLY A 110 -2.07 -2.91 -12.05
C GLY A 110 -3.49 -3.46 -11.89
N ALA A 111 -3.67 -4.48 -11.06
CA ALA A 111 -5.00 -5.08 -10.84
C ALA A 111 -6.01 -4.10 -10.22
N VAL A 112 -5.58 -3.22 -9.29
CA VAL A 112 -6.48 -2.19 -8.74
C VAL A 112 -6.72 -1.03 -9.71
N LEU A 113 -5.73 -0.67 -10.53
CA LEU A 113 -5.87 0.32 -11.59
C LEU A 113 -6.92 -0.10 -12.63
N ASP A 114 -6.92 -1.38 -13.02
CA ASP A 114 -7.87 -1.96 -13.97
C ASP A 114 -9.28 -2.08 -13.39
N TRP A 115 -9.39 -2.39 -12.10
CA TRP A 115 -10.69 -2.55 -11.43
C TRP A 115 -11.38 -1.22 -11.13
N ALA A 116 -10.62 -0.21 -10.70
CA ALA A 116 -11.21 1.00 -10.14
C ALA A 116 -11.95 1.83 -11.21
N PRO A 117 -13.13 2.38 -10.90
CA PRO A 117 -13.81 3.32 -11.79
C PRO A 117 -12.89 4.49 -12.13
N GLY A 118 -12.93 4.93 -13.39
CA GLY A 118 -12.22 6.10 -13.88
C GLY A 118 -13.14 7.30 -14.05
N PRO A 119 -12.60 8.38 -14.66
CA PRO A 119 -13.40 9.53 -15.06
C PRO A 119 -14.74 9.11 -15.66
N TRP A 120 -15.79 9.86 -15.33
CA TRP A 120 -17.17 9.65 -15.81
C TRP A 120 -17.89 8.41 -15.28
N THR A 121 -17.25 7.58 -14.45
CA THR A 121 -17.88 6.38 -13.85
C THR A 121 -18.26 6.63 -12.38
N PRO A 122 -19.51 6.37 -11.96
CA PRO A 122 -19.91 6.53 -10.56
C PRO A 122 -19.18 5.56 -9.63
N VAL A 123 -18.71 6.03 -8.48
CA VAL A 123 -17.96 5.19 -7.52
C VAL A 123 -18.90 4.20 -6.80
N ARG A 124 -20.12 4.66 -6.50
CA ARG A 124 -21.11 3.88 -5.74
C ARG A 124 -21.54 2.58 -6.43
N SER A 125 -21.42 2.47 -7.75
CA SER A 125 -21.74 1.22 -8.46
C SER A 125 -20.78 0.08 -8.11
N SER A 126 -19.54 0.38 -7.71
CA SER A 126 -18.51 -0.63 -7.41
C SER A 126 -18.68 -1.27 -6.03
N VAL A 127 -19.44 -0.65 -5.12
CA VAL A 127 -19.62 -1.11 -3.73
C VAL A 127 -20.25 -2.49 -3.64
N LYS A 128 -21.17 -2.84 -4.54
CA LYS A 128 -21.87 -4.13 -4.52
C LYS A 128 -20.97 -5.32 -4.84
N ALA A 129 -19.82 -5.07 -5.47
CA ALA A 129 -18.90 -6.11 -5.92
C ALA A 129 -17.88 -6.51 -4.86
N ILE A 130 -17.70 -5.71 -3.79
CA ILE A 130 -16.61 -5.95 -2.85
C ILE A 130 -17.02 -6.85 -1.69
N ARG A 131 -16.06 -7.65 -1.22
CA ARG A 131 -16.18 -8.48 -0.03
C ARG A 131 -14.87 -8.42 0.73
N VAL A 132 -14.93 -8.21 2.04
CA VAL A 132 -13.72 -8.21 2.87
C VAL A 132 -13.28 -9.65 3.14
N ARG A 133 -11.97 -9.88 3.16
CA ARG A 133 -11.36 -11.13 3.65
C ARG A 133 -11.77 -11.42 5.09
N SER A 134 -11.70 -12.69 5.48
CA SER A 134 -11.97 -13.08 6.87
C SER A 134 -10.97 -12.46 7.83
N ASP A 135 -11.39 -12.27 9.08
CA ASP A 135 -10.56 -11.80 10.19
C ASP A 135 -9.26 -12.59 10.32
N GLU A 136 -9.30 -13.92 10.14
CA GLU A 136 -8.13 -14.80 10.14
C GLU A 136 -7.13 -14.42 9.06
N HIS A 137 -7.56 -14.27 7.80
CA HIS A 137 -6.66 -13.86 6.71
C HIS A 137 -6.08 -12.47 6.94
N LEU A 138 -6.88 -11.53 7.44
CA LEU A 138 -6.41 -10.17 7.74
C LEU A 138 -5.40 -10.18 8.88
N ALA A 139 -5.63 -10.96 9.94
CA ALA A 139 -4.72 -11.08 11.08
C ALA A 139 -3.39 -11.72 10.66
N THR A 140 -3.43 -12.83 9.92
CA THR A 140 -2.23 -13.50 9.38
C THR A 140 -1.40 -12.56 8.50
N GLU A 141 -2.03 -11.81 7.60
CA GLU A 141 -1.28 -10.90 6.72
C GLU A 141 -0.73 -9.70 7.51
N ARG A 142 -1.46 -9.19 8.51
CA ARG A 142 -0.94 -8.15 9.41
C ARG A 142 0.30 -8.60 10.17
N GLU A 143 0.25 -9.78 10.78
CA GLU A 143 1.37 -10.37 11.52
C GLU A 143 2.60 -10.53 10.61
N ARG A 144 2.40 -11.01 9.38
CA ARG A 144 3.44 -11.07 8.35
C ARG A 144 4.08 -9.70 8.06
N TRP A 145 3.29 -8.64 7.90
CA TRP A 145 3.81 -7.29 7.65
C TRP A 145 4.44 -6.64 8.89
N GLU A 146 3.95 -6.97 10.08
CA GLU A 146 4.54 -6.56 11.35
C GLU A 146 5.94 -7.16 11.53
N LEU A 147 6.12 -8.45 11.22
CA LEU A 147 7.44 -9.10 11.23
C LEU A 147 8.41 -8.43 10.25
N LEU A 148 7.95 -8.06 9.05
CA LEU A 148 8.78 -7.35 8.06
C LEU A 148 9.12 -5.93 8.51
N ALA A 149 8.17 -5.20 9.09
CA ALA A 149 8.39 -3.86 9.64
C ALA A 149 9.39 -3.92 10.80
N TRP A 150 9.21 -4.85 11.75
CA TRP A 150 10.16 -5.09 12.84
C TRP A 150 11.54 -5.49 12.32
N ARG A 151 11.64 -6.39 11.34
CA ARG A 151 12.93 -6.78 10.76
C ARG A 151 13.68 -5.60 10.15
N SER A 152 12.93 -4.66 9.57
CA SER A 152 13.47 -3.45 8.95
C SER A 152 14.07 -2.48 9.98
N THR A 153 13.49 -2.35 11.18
CA THR A 153 14.02 -1.45 12.22
C THR A 153 15.38 -1.92 12.74
N LEU A 154 15.63 -3.24 12.74
CA LEU A 154 16.93 -3.80 13.12
C LEU A 154 18.08 -3.42 12.17
N PHE A 155 17.80 -2.82 11.00
CA PHE A 155 18.79 -2.41 10.01
C PHE A 155 19.05 -0.89 9.97
N GLN A 156 18.22 -0.07 10.63
CA GLN A 156 18.29 1.39 10.52
C GLN A 156 19.27 2.05 11.51
N ASP A 157 19.75 1.33 12.54
CA ASP A 157 20.67 1.87 13.55
C ASP A 157 22.13 1.45 13.30
N ASP A 158 22.83 2.24 12.48
CA ASP A 158 24.18 1.96 11.96
C ASP A 158 25.33 2.15 12.98
N GLU A 159 25.08 2.48 14.26
CA GLU A 159 26.20 2.78 15.19
C GLU A 159 26.14 2.26 16.64
N SER A 160 25.07 1.62 17.14
CA SER A 160 25.10 1.26 18.58
C SER A 160 24.22 0.13 19.10
N ILE A 161 23.70 -0.76 18.26
CA ILE A 161 22.92 -1.89 18.78
C ILE A 161 23.60 -3.18 18.36
N ASN A 162 24.15 -3.86 19.37
CA ASN A 162 24.35 -5.30 19.32
C ASN A 162 23.02 -5.87 18.82
N ILE A 163 22.94 -6.19 17.52
CA ILE A 163 21.77 -6.81 16.89
C ILE A 163 21.24 -7.79 17.93
N ASP A 164 19.97 -7.70 18.29
CA ASP A 164 19.35 -8.75 19.09
C ASP A 164 19.18 -9.97 18.17
N GLN A 165 20.33 -10.50 17.75
CA GLN A 165 20.51 -11.65 16.89
C GLN A 165 19.87 -12.85 17.58
N GLN A 166 19.88 -12.84 18.92
CA GLN A 166 19.13 -13.76 19.73
C GLN A 166 17.61 -13.59 19.51
N ALA A 167 17.04 -12.38 19.59
CA ALA A 167 15.62 -12.17 19.27
C ALA A 167 15.28 -12.54 17.81
N LEU A 168 16.14 -12.27 16.84
CA LEU A 168 15.95 -12.73 15.45
C LEU A 168 15.94 -14.25 15.34
N GLU A 169 16.89 -14.93 15.98
CA GLU A 169 16.97 -16.39 16.01
C GLU A 169 15.76 -17.01 16.72
N GLU A 170 15.32 -16.43 17.84
CA GLU A 170 14.13 -16.84 18.59
C GLU A 170 12.86 -16.67 17.75
N THR A 171 12.66 -15.51 17.12
CA THR A 171 11.53 -15.26 16.23
C THR A 171 11.53 -16.20 15.02
N ILE A 172 12.68 -16.43 14.39
CA ILE A 172 12.79 -17.40 13.28
C ILE A 172 12.45 -18.81 13.75
N ALA A 173 12.91 -19.21 14.94
CA ALA A 173 12.60 -20.51 15.52
C ALA A 173 11.11 -20.66 15.87
N GLU A 174 10.46 -19.61 16.34
CA GLU A 174 9.01 -19.58 16.61
C GLU A 174 8.18 -19.66 15.32
N LEU A 175 8.64 -18.97 14.27
CA LEU A 175 8.03 -19.02 12.94
C LEU A 175 8.34 -20.32 12.19
N ALA A 176 9.34 -21.11 12.63
CA ALA A 176 9.70 -22.38 12.02
C ALA A 176 8.57 -23.42 12.21
N GLY A 177 7.64 -23.44 11.26
CA GLY A 177 6.42 -24.28 11.29
C GLY A 177 5.14 -23.49 11.08
N GLN A 178 5.20 -22.16 11.15
CA GLN A 178 4.12 -21.25 10.78
C GLN A 178 4.35 -20.78 9.35
N SER A 179 3.38 -20.93 8.45
CA SER A 179 3.51 -20.49 7.05
C SER A 179 3.26 -18.98 6.89
N LEU A 180 3.79 -18.17 7.80
CA LEU A 180 3.60 -16.71 7.84
C LEU A 180 4.62 -15.95 6.99
N VAL A 181 5.90 -16.25 7.18
CA VAL A 181 7.02 -15.65 6.45
C VAL A 181 7.97 -16.77 6.01
N GLU A 182 8.43 -16.72 4.77
CA GLU A 182 9.46 -17.66 4.28
C GLU A 182 10.81 -17.34 4.96
N THR A 183 11.55 -18.36 5.38
CA THR A 183 12.85 -18.20 6.05
C THR A 183 13.95 -18.96 5.31
N ASN A 184 15.19 -18.46 5.38
CA ASN A 184 16.39 -19.15 4.88
C ASN A 184 17.43 -19.27 5.99
N GLY A 185 17.28 -20.28 6.84
CA GLY A 185 18.22 -20.62 7.90
C GLY A 185 18.24 -19.60 9.05
N GLN A 186 18.76 -18.40 8.79
CA GLN A 186 19.02 -17.35 9.78
C GLN A 186 18.35 -16.00 9.46
N ASP A 187 17.54 -15.90 8.39
CA ASP A 187 16.83 -14.66 8.08
C ASP A 187 15.50 -14.90 7.35
N PHE A 188 14.69 -13.85 7.24
CA PHE A 188 13.47 -13.80 6.43
C PHE A 188 13.82 -13.69 4.95
N ILE A 189 13.05 -14.38 4.11
CA ILE A 189 13.10 -14.21 2.66
C ILE A 189 12.16 -13.06 2.31
N ALA A 190 12.73 -11.91 1.96
CA ALA A 190 11.96 -10.70 1.74
C ALA A 190 11.50 -10.59 0.28
N ALA A 191 12.43 -10.64 -0.67
CA ALA A 191 12.12 -10.45 -2.09
C ALA A 191 12.95 -11.37 -2.98
N ARG A 192 12.31 -11.90 -4.04
CA ARG A 192 12.96 -12.70 -5.11
C ARG A 192 13.83 -13.86 -4.57
N GLY A 193 13.39 -14.48 -3.47
CA GLY A 193 14.10 -15.60 -2.84
C GLY A 193 15.38 -15.21 -2.09
N LYS A 194 15.64 -13.91 -1.88
CA LYS A 194 16.83 -13.43 -1.17
C LYS A 194 16.54 -13.18 0.32
N PRO A 195 17.48 -13.57 1.22
CA PRO A 195 17.44 -13.18 2.62
C PRO A 195 17.43 -11.66 2.79
N PHE A 196 16.70 -11.16 3.78
CA PHE A 196 16.57 -9.74 4.11
C PHE A 196 17.96 -9.08 4.22
N GLY A 197 18.84 -9.60 5.07
CA GLY A 197 20.17 -9.04 5.27
C GLY A 197 21.16 -9.17 4.11
N ALA A 198 20.78 -9.80 3.00
CA ALA A 198 21.57 -9.88 1.78
C ALA A 198 21.13 -8.85 0.71
N LEU A 199 20.12 -8.02 1.00
CA LEU A 199 19.62 -7.00 0.10
C LEU A 199 20.44 -5.70 0.19
N PRO A 200 20.54 -4.92 -0.91
CA PRO A 200 21.06 -3.55 -0.89
C PRO A 200 20.29 -2.65 0.07
N ALA A 201 20.95 -1.61 0.60
CA ALA A 201 20.34 -0.66 1.54
C ALA A 201 19.07 0.03 0.97
N ASP A 202 19.07 0.37 -0.33
CA ASP A 202 17.91 0.98 -0.99
C ASP A 202 16.71 0.02 -1.02
N ASP A 203 16.95 -1.25 -1.35
CA ASP A 203 15.91 -2.30 -1.33
C ASP A 203 15.36 -2.50 0.10
N LEU A 204 16.24 -2.44 1.10
CA LEU A 204 15.84 -2.53 2.52
C LEU A 204 14.97 -1.36 2.96
N ALA A 205 15.35 -0.13 2.58
CA ALA A 205 14.57 1.07 2.87
C ALA A 205 13.19 1.02 2.19
N GLN A 206 13.12 0.55 0.94
CA GLN A 206 11.86 0.35 0.23
C GLN A 206 10.97 -0.67 0.95
N ILE A 207 11.53 -1.81 1.36
CA ILE A 207 10.77 -2.84 2.09
C ILE A 207 10.24 -2.29 3.41
N ALA A 208 11.05 -1.52 4.14
CA ALA A 208 10.64 -0.88 5.39
C ALA A 208 9.44 0.05 5.19
N HIS A 209 9.53 0.90 4.15
CA HIS A 209 8.47 1.84 3.78
C HIS A 209 7.19 1.14 3.34
N GLU A 210 7.30 0.13 2.46
CA GLU A 210 6.16 -0.69 2.04
C GLU A 210 5.51 -1.40 3.23
N ALA A 211 6.31 -1.94 4.15
CA ALA A 211 5.80 -2.62 5.32
C ALA A 211 5.01 -1.70 6.23
N GLU A 212 5.50 -0.48 6.44
CA GLU A 212 4.77 0.54 7.19
C GLU A 212 3.43 0.88 6.55
N LEU A 213 3.41 1.20 5.25
CA LEU A 213 2.20 1.57 4.52
C LEU A 213 1.16 0.44 4.53
N ARG A 214 1.59 -0.79 4.27
CA ARG A 214 0.72 -1.96 4.21
C ARG A 214 0.16 -2.30 5.59
N LEU A 215 1.00 -2.27 6.63
CA LEU A 215 0.55 -2.56 7.99
C LEU A 215 -0.46 -1.52 8.48
N LYS A 216 -0.18 -0.22 8.30
CA LYS A 216 -1.15 0.84 8.63
C LYS A 216 -2.46 0.67 7.85
N THR A 217 -2.38 0.36 6.56
CA THR A 217 -3.57 0.15 5.73
C THR A 217 -4.38 -1.06 6.18
N LEU A 218 -3.73 -2.18 6.52
CA LEU A 218 -4.42 -3.37 7.05
C LEU A 218 -5.04 -3.11 8.43
N ASN A 219 -4.35 -2.36 9.30
CA ASN A 219 -4.88 -1.90 10.58
C ASN A 219 -6.13 -1.05 10.36
N TRP A 220 -6.07 -0.11 9.42
CA TRP A 220 -7.24 0.67 9.02
C TRP A 220 -8.38 -0.19 8.51
N VAL A 221 -8.14 -1.11 7.57
CA VAL A 221 -9.16 -2.05 7.08
C VAL A 221 -9.81 -2.82 8.23
N CYS A 222 -9.06 -3.14 9.28
CA CYS A 222 -9.57 -3.84 10.46
C CYS A 222 -10.40 -2.95 11.43
N GLY A 223 -10.51 -1.66 11.15
CA GLY A 223 -11.26 -0.67 11.93
C GLY A 223 -10.41 0.22 12.86
N PHE A 224 -9.09 0.24 12.71
CA PHE A 224 -8.20 1.04 13.56
C PHE A 224 -7.79 2.35 12.89
N GLY A 225 -7.99 3.48 13.58
CA GLY A 225 -7.70 4.82 13.04
C GLY A 225 -8.72 5.29 12.00
N GLU A 226 -8.68 6.58 11.64
CA GLU A 226 -9.70 7.21 10.78
C GLU A 226 -9.44 7.02 9.28
N THR A 227 -8.16 7.03 8.89
CA THR A 227 -7.67 6.87 7.51
C THR A 227 -6.54 5.85 7.46
N PRO A 228 -6.21 5.29 6.28
CA PRO A 228 -5.04 4.42 6.12
C PRO A 228 -3.74 5.06 6.64
N VAL A 229 -3.57 6.37 6.48
CA VAL A 229 -2.35 7.09 6.88
C VAL A 229 -2.30 7.32 8.40
N SER A 230 -3.45 7.54 9.03
CA SER A 230 -3.54 7.82 10.47
C SER A 230 -3.63 6.57 11.35
N ALA A 231 -3.75 5.38 10.75
CA ALA A 231 -3.84 4.15 11.51
C ALA A 231 -2.55 3.90 12.30
N PRO A 232 -2.65 3.37 13.53
CA PRO A 232 -1.48 3.03 14.33
C PRO A 232 -0.64 1.99 13.59
N LEU A 233 0.69 2.05 13.72
CA LEU A 233 1.58 1.05 13.12
C LEU A 233 1.55 -0.25 13.94
N PHE A 234 1.74 -0.12 15.25
CA PHE A 234 1.63 -1.21 16.22
C PHE A 234 0.36 -1.02 17.05
N LEU A 235 -0.35 -2.11 17.32
CA LEU A 235 -1.48 -2.06 18.25
C LEU A 235 -0.95 -2.32 19.66
N GLU A 236 -1.38 -1.50 20.62
CA GLU A 236 -1.15 -1.80 22.03
C GLU A 236 -2.06 -2.97 22.45
N ASP A 237 -1.50 -3.97 23.13
CA ASP A 237 -2.20 -5.13 23.68
C ASP A 237 -3.24 -4.77 24.77
#